data_AF-A0A951G363-F1
#
_entry.id   AF-A0A951G363-F1
#
_cell.length_a   1.000
_cell.length_b   1.000
_cell.length_c   1.000
_cell.angle_alpha   90.00
_cell.angle_beta   90.00
_cell.angle_gamma   90.00
#
_symmetry.space_group_name_H-M   'P 1'
#
loop_
_entity.id
_entity.type
_entity.pdbx_description
1 polymer ?
#
loop_
_entity_poly.entity_id
_entity_poly.type
_entity_poly.pdbx_seq_one_letter_code
_entity_poly.pdbx_strand_id
1 'polypeptide(L)'
;MKRTHRDHVEELLAAAADDHARLIARLPDELRASLPVDAQGVTRAIDHLAIAAGLTDEERRALIRPHAVNPAVLHARVFGPTPLTRETVIASFVEGARVRAAALTDLADAVGGEPLVREVRTVLAADPPPVRADAPDVLGALRATYSAHERAAILIAAGLDRLERSEVRGA
;
A
#
# COMPACT_ATOMS: atom_id res chain seq x y z
N MET A 1 -12.96 23.50 -10.46
CA MET A 1 -13.31 22.07 -10.58
C MET A 1 -13.13 21.42 -9.23
N LYS A 2 -14.06 20.57 -8.78
CA LYS A 2 -13.86 19.75 -7.58
C LYS A 2 -12.71 18.77 -7.88
N ARG A 3 -11.75 18.66 -6.96
CA ARG A 3 -10.64 17.71 -7.07
C ARG A 3 -11.18 16.27 -7.04
N THR A 4 -10.63 15.38 -7.88
CA THR A 4 -11.05 13.98 -7.94
C THR A 4 -10.37 13.14 -6.86
N HIS A 5 -10.93 11.97 -6.51
CA HIS A 5 -10.27 11.01 -5.64
C HIS A 5 -8.96 10.53 -6.25
N ARG A 6 -8.94 10.34 -7.59
CA ARG A 6 -7.72 10.01 -8.31
C ARG A 6 -6.62 11.06 -8.09
N ASP A 7 -6.92 12.34 -8.32
CA ASP A 7 -5.95 13.42 -8.09
C ASP A 7 -5.51 13.45 -6.61
N HIS A 8 -6.41 13.11 -5.68
CA HIS A 8 -6.05 13.01 -4.27
C HIS A 8 -5.05 11.91 -3.97
N VAL A 9 -5.31 10.70 -4.45
CA VAL A 9 -4.41 9.57 -4.28
C VAL A 9 -3.06 9.82 -4.96
N GLU A 10 -3.04 10.33 -6.20
CA GLU A 10 -1.78 10.63 -6.91
C GLU A 10 -0.90 11.64 -6.15
N GLU A 11 -1.49 12.68 -5.55
CA GLU A 11 -0.74 13.61 -4.70
C GLU A 11 -0.25 12.97 -3.39
N LEU A 12 -1.04 12.11 -2.74
CA LEU A 12 -0.61 11.38 -1.53
C LEU A 12 0.60 10.48 -1.82
N LEU A 13 0.58 9.80 -2.98
CA LEU A 13 1.67 8.94 -3.43
C LEU A 13 2.93 9.76 -3.75
N ALA A 14 2.78 10.85 -4.50
CA ALA A 14 3.90 11.73 -4.82
C ALA A 14 4.54 12.35 -3.56
N ALA A 15 3.72 12.83 -2.62
CA ALA A 15 4.21 13.39 -1.36
C ALA A 15 4.97 12.34 -0.52
N ALA A 16 4.48 11.10 -0.47
CA ALA A 16 5.16 10.01 0.23
C ALA A 16 6.48 9.63 -0.45
N ALA A 17 6.52 9.56 -1.77
CA ALA A 17 7.74 9.31 -2.53
C ALA A 17 8.81 10.39 -2.26
N ASP A 18 8.41 11.67 -2.24
CA ASP A 18 9.28 12.78 -1.91
C ASP A 18 9.80 12.71 -0.46
N ASP A 19 8.93 12.38 0.50
CA ASP A 19 9.30 12.18 1.90
C ASP A 19 10.32 11.03 2.05
N HIS A 20 10.07 9.91 1.36
CA HIS A 20 10.95 8.76 1.37
C HIS A 20 12.32 9.08 0.75
N ALA A 21 12.35 9.77 -0.39
CA ALA A 21 13.59 10.18 -1.04
C ALA A 21 14.42 11.11 -0.12
N ARG A 22 13.77 12.07 0.54
CA ARG A 22 14.40 12.95 1.55
C ARG A 22 14.95 12.17 2.74
N LEU A 23 14.22 11.16 3.22
CA LEU A 23 14.68 10.29 4.31
C LEU A 23 15.92 9.49 3.88
N ILE A 24 15.84 8.78 2.75
CA ILE A 24 16.93 7.93 2.24
C ILE A 24 18.21 8.75 2.03
N ALA A 25 18.11 9.96 1.48
CA ALA A 25 19.26 10.84 1.26
C ALA A 25 20.03 11.16 2.56
N ARG A 26 19.35 11.17 3.72
CA ARG A 26 19.91 11.51 5.02
C ARG A 26 20.42 10.30 5.83
N LEU A 27 20.12 9.09 5.39
CA LEU A 27 20.52 7.86 6.09
C LEU A 27 21.93 7.39 5.67
N PRO A 28 22.70 6.78 6.60
CA PRO A 28 23.87 5.98 6.27
C PRO A 28 23.51 4.80 5.34
N ASP A 29 24.46 4.35 4.51
CA ASP A 29 24.23 3.30 3.51
C ASP A 29 23.70 1.99 4.10
N GLU A 30 24.16 1.63 5.29
CA GLU A 30 23.73 0.46 6.05
C GLU A 30 22.23 0.50 6.38
N LEU A 31 21.69 1.68 6.71
CA LEU A 31 20.27 1.86 7.01
C LEU A 31 19.42 2.00 5.75
N ARG A 32 19.98 2.52 4.65
CA ARG A 32 19.30 2.55 3.34
C ARG A 32 18.96 1.13 2.87
N ALA A 33 19.87 0.18 3.08
CA ALA A 33 19.67 -1.22 2.72
C ALA A 33 18.50 -1.89 3.48
N SER A 34 18.11 -1.36 4.64
CA SER A 34 16.99 -1.86 5.44
C SER A 34 15.63 -1.23 5.10
N LEU A 35 15.59 -0.24 4.19
CA LEU A 35 14.36 0.45 3.75
C LEU A 35 14.20 0.36 2.22
N PRO A 36 13.98 -0.84 1.66
CA PRO A 36 13.96 -1.05 0.22
C PRO A 36 12.75 -0.47 -0.51
N VAL A 37 11.65 -0.22 0.21
CA VAL A 37 10.37 0.29 -0.27
C VAL A 37 9.73 1.21 0.77
N ASP A 38 8.87 2.12 0.32
CA ASP A 38 7.98 2.89 1.17
C ASP A 38 6.53 2.39 1.06
N ALA A 39 5.86 2.30 2.19
CA ALA A 39 4.45 1.91 2.28
C ALA A 39 3.53 3.09 2.61
N GLN A 40 4.09 4.25 3.02
CA GLN A 40 3.31 5.34 3.59
C GLN A 40 2.30 5.90 2.60
N GLY A 41 2.68 6.08 1.33
CA GLY A 41 1.78 6.55 0.28
C GLY A 41 0.55 5.66 0.14
N VAL A 42 0.77 4.35 -0.03
CA VAL A 42 -0.32 3.36 -0.15
C VAL A 42 -1.17 3.31 1.11
N THR A 43 -0.58 3.37 2.31
CA THR A 43 -1.34 3.38 3.56
C THR A 43 -2.23 4.62 3.68
N ARG A 44 -1.72 5.81 3.35
CA ARG A 44 -2.52 7.05 3.33
C ARG A 44 -3.62 7.00 2.27
N ALA A 45 -3.34 6.41 1.11
CA ALA A 45 -4.34 6.22 0.05
C ALA A 45 -5.46 5.25 0.51
N ILE A 46 -5.12 4.13 1.13
CA ILE A 46 -6.10 3.18 1.68
C ILE A 46 -7.03 3.86 2.70
N ASP A 47 -6.48 4.65 3.62
CA ASP A 47 -7.29 5.39 4.61
C ASP A 47 -8.25 6.38 3.93
N HIS A 48 -7.74 7.16 2.97
CA HIS A 48 -8.58 8.08 2.19
C HIS A 48 -9.71 7.34 1.45
N LEU A 49 -9.38 6.25 0.77
CA LEU A 49 -10.34 5.46 -0.03
C LEU A 49 -11.38 4.80 0.87
N ALA A 50 -11.00 4.30 2.04
CA ALA A 50 -11.93 3.76 3.02
C ALA A 50 -12.95 4.81 3.48
N ILE A 51 -12.49 6.02 3.80
CA ILE A 51 -13.37 7.14 4.18
C ILE A 51 -14.33 7.48 3.03
N ALA A 52 -13.81 7.59 1.81
CA ALA A 52 -14.59 7.93 0.63
C ALA A 52 -15.62 6.85 0.25
N ALA A 53 -15.30 5.58 0.51
CA ALA A 53 -16.22 4.46 0.32
C ALA A 53 -17.27 4.34 1.45
N GLY A 54 -17.25 5.25 2.44
CA GLY A 54 -18.23 5.27 3.52
C GLY A 54 -17.99 4.24 4.63
N LEU A 55 -16.79 3.65 4.72
CA LEU A 55 -16.47 2.72 5.80
C LEU A 55 -16.53 3.43 7.16
N THR A 56 -17.10 2.74 8.14
CA THR A 56 -17.12 3.18 9.53
C THR A 56 -15.71 3.24 10.11
N ASP A 57 -15.54 3.95 11.23
CA ASP A 57 -14.28 3.97 11.98
C ASP A 57 -13.81 2.57 12.42
N GLU A 58 -14.74 1.66 12.69
CA GLU A 58 -14.40 0.29 13.08
C GLU A 58 -13.87 -0.52 11.89
N GLU A 59 -14.55 -0.46 10.75
CA GLU A 59 -14.11 -1.11 9.51
C GLU A 59 -12.78 -0.55 9.02
N ARG A 60 -12.62 0.78 9.07
CA ARG A 60 -11.35 1.44 8.72
C ARG A 60 -10.22 1.04 9.65
N ARG A 61 -10.47 0.93 10.96
CA ARG A 61 -9.49 0.39 11.92
C ARG A 61 -9.15 -1.07 11.63
N ALA A 62 -10.14 -1.90 11.28
CA ALA A 62 -9.90 -3.30 10.94
C ALA A 62 -9.02 -3.44 9.68
N LEU A 63 -9.22 -2.56 8.70
CA LEU A 63 -8.45 -2.49 7.46
C LEU A 63 -6.99 -2.02 7.69
N ILE A 64 -6.80 -1.00 8.55
CA ILE A 64 -5.50 -0.34 8.74
C ILE A 64 -4.66 -0.99 9.85
N ARG A 65 -5.27 -1.52 10.91
CA ARG A 65 -4.56 -2.10 12.06
C ARG A 65 -3.51 -3.15 11.66
N PRO A 66 -3.78 -4.03 10.68
CA PRO A 66 -2.76 -4.95 10.16
C PRO A 66 -1.54 -4.26 9.52
N HIS A 67 -1.67 -3.03 9.02
CA HIS A 67 -0.56 -2.23 8.49
C HIS A 67 0.28 -1.55 9.57
N ALA A 68 -0.27 -1.36 10.77
CA ALA A 68 0.40 -0.69 11.89
C ALA A 68 1.45 -1.57 12.57
N VAL A 69 1.37 -2.89 12.41
CA VAL A 69 2.35 -3.84 12.94
C VAL A 69 3.49 -4.02 11.94
N ASN A 70 4.51 -3.17 12.04
CA ASN A 70 5.78 -3.37 11.36
C ASN A 70 6.49 -4.57 12.02
N PRO A 71 6.76 -5.69 11.30
CA PRO A 71 7.38 -6.85 11.91
C PRO A 71 8.81 -6.57 12.42
N ALA A 72 9.49 -5.53 11.89
CA ALA A 72 10.75 -5.05 12.45
C ALA A 72 10.59 -4.39 13.83
N VAL A 73 9.48 -3.66 14.05
CA VAL A 73 9.13 -3.07 15.36
C VAL A 73 8.73 -4.16 16.35
N LEU A 74 7.98 -5.18 15.88
CA LEU A 74 7.71 -6.37 16.69
C LEU A 74 8.99 -7.13 17.05
N HIS A 75 9.93 -7.26 16.11
CA HIS A 75 11.22 -7.89 16.39
C HIS A 75 12.01 -7.12 17.44
N ALA A 76 12.15 -5.80 17.32
CA ALA A 76 12.84 -4.99 18.32
C ALA A 76 12.21 -5.13 19.73
N ARG A 77 10.88 -5.29 19.79
CA ARG A 77 10.15 -5.51 21.05
C ARG A 77 10.36 -6.91 21.65
N VAL A 78 10.53 -7.94 20.82
CA VAL A 78 10.63 -9.34 21.24
C VAL A 78 12.09 -9.80 21.42
N PHE A 79 12.97 -9.38 20.52
CA PHE A 79 14.38 -9.81 20.44
C PHE A 79 15.39 -8.72 20.84
N GLY A 80 14.91 -7.55 21.27
CA GLY A 80 15.73 -6.47 21.81
C GLY A 80 16.61 -5.78 20.74
N PRO A 81 17.84 -5.34 21.08
CA PRO A 81 18.70 -4.55 20.21
C PRO A 81 19.39 -5.36 19.10
N THR A 82 19.10 -6.66 18.99
CA THR A 82 19.70 -7.53 17.97
C THR A 82 19.27 -7.06 16.58
N PRO A 83 20.21 -6.69 15.69
CA PRO A 83 19.88 -6.30 14.33
C PRO A 83 19.17 -7.44 13.60
N LEU A 84 18.10 -7.10 12.89
CA LEU A 84 17.40 -8.03 12.01
C LEU A 84 18.32 -8.47 10.87
N THR A 85 18.27 -9.75 10.50
CA THR A 85 18.92 -10.17 9.26
C THR A 85 18.18 -9.56 8.07
N ARG A 86 18.88 -9.43 6.94
CA ARG A 86 18.32 -8.94 5.69
C ARG A 86 17.08 -9.74 5.28
N GLU A 87 17.13 -11.05 5.43
CA GLU A 87 16.04 -11.97 5.10
C GLU A 87 14.80 -11.70 5.98
N THR A 88 15.00 -11.44 7.27
CA THR A 88 13.89 -11.10 8.17
C THR A 88 13.27 -9.75 7.83
N VAL A 89 14.10 -8.75 7.49
CA VAL A 89 13.59 -7.45 7.01
C VAL A 89 12.77 -7.64 5.74
N ILE A 90 13.28 -8.37 4.75
CA ILE A 90 12.55 -8.62 3.49
C ILE A 90 11.24 -9.38 3.75
N ALA A 91 11.28 -10.44 4.56
CA ALA A 91 10.09 -11.22 4.92
C ALA A 91 9.02 -10.33 5.57
N SER A 92 9.42 -9.34 6.37
CA SER A 92 8.50 -8.38 6.97
C SER A 92 7.77 -7.51 5.94
N PHE A 93 8.48 -7.05 4.91
CA PHE A 93 7.89 -6.26 3.82
C PHE A 93 6.99 -7.10 2.91
N VAL A 94 7.35 -8.36 2.69
CA VAL A 94 6.52 -9.32 1.93
C VAL A 94 5.20 -9.57 2.66
N GLU A 95 5.25 -9.76 3.98
CA GLU A 95 4.02 -9.96 4.75
C GLU A 95 3.16 -8.70 4.75
N GLY A 96 3.76 -7.53 4.98
CA GLY A 96 3.07 -6.26 4.86
C GLY A 96 2.47 -6.02 3.47
N ALA A 97 3.11 -6.54 2.42
CA ALA A 97 2.59 -6.47 1.05
C ALA A 97 1.33 -7.33 0.88
N ARG A 98 1.31 -8.55 1.39
CA ARG A 98 0.12 -9.44 1.34
C ARG A 98 -1.07 -8.82 2.04
N VAL A 99 -0.85 -8.28 3.22
CA VAL A 99 -1.89 -7.60 4.02
C VAL A 99 -2.46 -6.40 3.25
N ARG A 100 -1.62 -5.61 2.58
CA ARG A 100 -2.06 -4.49 1.71
C ARG A 100 -2.84 -4.95 0.49
N ALA A 101 -2.39 -6.01 -0.19
CA ALA A 101 -3.11 -6.56 -1.33
C ALA A 101 -4.52 -7.03 -0.95
N ALA A 102 -4.68 -7.64 0.24
CA ALA A 102 -6.00 -7.99 0.78
C ALA A 102 -6.86 -6.73 1.01
N ALA A 103 -6.33 -5.73 1.73
CA ALA A 103 -7.05 -4.48 1.99
C ALA A 103 -7.49 -3.74 0.71
N LEU A 104 -6.65 -3.72 -0.32
CA LEU A 104 -6.98 -3.14 -1.63
C LEU A 104 -8.08 -3.93 -2.35
N THR A 105 -8.09 -5.25 -2.19
CA THR A 105 -9.14 -6.11 -2.76
C THR A 105 -10.48 -5.86 -2.05
N ASP A 106 -10.48 -5.75 -0.73
CA ASP A 106 -11.68 -5.49 0.06
C ASP A 106 -12.24 -4.09 -0.25
N LEU A 107 -11.38 -3.08 -0.41
CA LEU A 107 -11.80 -1.75 -0.85
C LEU A 107 -12.36 -1.74 -2.27
N ALA A 108 -11.77 -2.50 -3.18
CA ALA A 108 -12.28 -2.62 -4.55
C ALA A 108 -13.70 -3.19 -4.57
N ASP A 109 -13.99 -4.16 -3.69
CA ASP A 109 -15.33 -4.72 -3.54
C ASP A 109 -16.31 -3.68 -2.99
N ALA A 110 -15.94 -2.98 -1.90
CA ALA A 110 -16.76 -1.93 -1.30
C ALA A 110 -17.08 -0.78 -2.26
N VAL A 111 -16.15 -0.42 -3.15
CA VAL A 111 -16.33 0.67 -4.12
C VAL A 111 -17.08 0.21 -5.36
N GLY A 112 -16.57 -0.79 -6.06
CA GLY A 112 -17.01 -1.11 -7.42
C GLY A 112 -17.50 -2.54 -7.61
N GLY A 113 -17.58 -3.32 -6.53
CA GLY A 113 -17.93 -4.73 -6.54
C GLY A 113 -16.98 -5.58 -7.40
N GLU A 114 -17.48 -6.75 -7.77
CA GLU A 114 -16.74 -7.80 -8.49
C GLU A 114 -15.99 -7.32 -9.77
N PRO A 115 -16.53 -6.41 -10.62
CA PRO A 115 -15.78 -5.90 -11.76
C PRO A 115 -14.48 -5.19 -11.37
N LEU A 116 -14.53 -4.29 -10.37
CA LEU A 116 -13.35 -3.55 -9.90
C LEU A 116 -12.38 -4.47 -9.15
N VAL A 117 -12.91 -5.43 -8.39
CA VAL A 117 -12.10 -6.48 -7.74
C VAL A 117 -11.27 -7.24 -8.77
N ARG A 118 -11.84 -7.61 -9.92
CA ARG A 118 -11.11 -8.32 -10.98
C ARG A 118 -9.99 -7.49 -11.58
N GLU A 119 -10.24 -6.20 -11.84
CA GLU A 119 -9.23 -5.28 -12.35
C GLU A 119 -8.07 -5.12 -11.35
N VAL A 120 -8.40 -4.89 -10.07
CA VAL A 120 -7.40 -4.76 -9.00
C VAL A 120 -6.59 -6.04 -8.85
N ARG A 121 -7.24 -7.22 -8.78
CA ARG A 121 -6.54 -8.51 -8.70
C ARG A 121 -5.63 -8.76 -9.90
N THR A 122 -6.02 -8.33 -11.09
CA THR A 122 -5.18 -8.44 -12.30
C THR A 122 -3.90 -7.61 -12.14
N VAL A 123 -4.01 -6.37 -11.64
CA VAL A 123 -2.84 -5.52 -11.38
C VAL A 123 -1.94 -6.10 -10.30
N LEU A 124 -2.52 -6.60 -9.20
CA LEU A 124 -1.76 -7.20 -8.09
C LEU A 124 -1.05 -8.49 -8.50
N ALA A 125 -1.67 -9.31 -9.36
CA ALA A 125 -1.12 -10.56 -9.84
C ALA A 125 0.02 -10.39 -10.86
N ALA A 126 0.12 -9.21 -11.50
CA ALA A 126 1.20 -8.91 -12.44
C ALA A 126 2.56 -8.81 -11.74
N ASP A 127 2.59 -8.29 -10.50
CA ASP A 127 3.80 -8.09 -9.69
C ASP A 127 3.62 -8.65 -8.26
N PRO A 128 3.49 -9.98 -8.10
CA PRO A 128 3.22 -10.57 -6.79
C PRO A 128 4.42 -10.41 -5.83
N PRO A 129 4.20 -10.46 -4.51
CA PRO A 129 5.30 -10.43 -3.54
C PRO A 129 6.34 -11.55 -3.82
N PRO A 130 7.65 -11.28 -3.66
CA PRO A 130 8.67 -12.29 -3.89
C PRO A 130 8.49 -13.49 -2.96
N VAL A 131 8.63 -14.70 -3.52
CA VAL A 131 8.46 -15.97 -2.80
C VAL A 131 9.64 -16.24 -1.86
N ARG A 132 10.84 -15.81 -2.25
CA ARG A 132 12.10 -16.09 -1.57
C ARG A 132 12.83 -14.81 -1.20
N ALA A 133 13.16 -14.67 0.08
CA ALA A 133 13.86 -13.50 0.62
C ALA A 133 15.35 -13.42 0.19
N ASP A 134 15.92 -14.56 -0.23
CA ASP A 134 17.32 -14.72 -0.65
C ASP A 134 17.50 -14.62 -2.18
N ALA A 135 16.44 -14.36 -2.94
CA ALA A 135 16.53 -14.28 -4.39
C ALA A 135 17.41 -13.08 -4.85
N PRO A 136 18.21 -13.24 -5.93
CA PRO A 136 19.10 -12.18 -6.40
C PRO A 136 18.42 -10.83 -6.69
N ASP A 137 17.18 -10.85 -7.19
CA ASP A 137 16.40 -9.65 -7.53
C ASP A 137 15.22 -9.39 -6.57
N VAL A 138 15.35 -9.85 -5.32
CA VAL A 138 14.27 -9.72 -4.32
C VAL A 138 13.84 -8.27 -4.07
N LEU A 139 14.77 -7.32 -4.15
CA LEU A 139 14.47 -5.91 -3.96
C LEU A 139 13.74 -5.30 -5.18
N GLY A 140 14.11 -5.70 -6.40
CA GLY A 140 13.41 -5.30 -7.61
C GLY A 140 11.98 -5.81 -7.61
N ALA A 141 11.79 -7.10 -7.32
CA ALA A 141 10.47 -7.72 -7.18
C ALA A 141 9.62 -7.02 -6.10
N LEU A 142 10.19 -6.73 -4.92
CA LEU A 142 9.47 -6.04 -3.86
C LEU A 142 9.03 -4.64 -4.28
N ARG A 143 9.88 -3.86 -4.97
CA ARG A 143 9.50 -2.54 -5.49
C ARG A 143 8.39 -2.62 -6.53
N ALA A 144 8.44 -3.62 -7.41
CA ALA A 144 7.38 -3.87 -8.39
C ALA A 144 6.04 -4.17 -7.69
N THR A 145 6.05 -4.99 -6.64
CA THR A 145 4.86 -5.27 -5.83
C THR A 145 4.24 -4.01 -5.21
N TYR A 146 5.05 -3.14 -4.61
CA TYR A 146 4.52 -1.89 -4.03
C TYR A 146 4.03 -0.93 -5.10
N SER A 147 4.69 -0.87 -6.26
CA SER A 147 4.21 -0.12 -7.42
C SER A 147 2.86 -0.64 -7.92
N ALA A 148 2.62 -1.96 -7.88
CA ALA A 148 1.32 -2.53 -8.21
C ALA A 148 0.24 -2.13 -7.20
N HIS A 149 0.57 -2.01 -5.91
CA HIS A 149 -0.34 -1.51 -4.89
C HIS A 149 -0.75 -0.05 -5.14
N GLU A 150 0.21 0.80 -5.52
CA GLU A 150 -0.06 2.20 -5.90
C GLU A 150 -1.00 2.28 -7.09
N ARG A 151 -0.74 1.49 -8.14
CA ARG A 151 -1.63 1.42 -9.32
C ARG A 151 -3.02 0.92 -8.95
N ALA A 152 -3.13 -0.08 -8.07
CA ALA A 152 -4.42 -0.57 -7.58
C ALA A 152 -5.19 0.51 -6.81
N ALA A 153 -4.52 1.29 -5.94
CA ALA A 153 -5.15 2.40 -5.23
C ALA A 153 -5.69 3.47 -6.20
N ILE A 154 -4.94 3.81 -7.25
CA ILE A 154 -5.38 4.74 -8.30
C ILE A 154 -6.61 4.19 -9.07
N LEU A 155 -6.65 2.89 -9.35
CA LEU A 155 -7.82 2.26 -9.98
C LEU A 155 -9.08 2.36 -9.12
N ILE A 156 -8.94 2.10 -7.82
CA ILE A 156 -10.06 2.21 -6.86
C ILE A 156 -10.55 3.66 -6.78
N ALA A 157 -9.62 4.63 -6.69
CA ALA A 157 -9.94 6.05 -6.70
C ALA A 157 -10.73 6.46 -7.96
N ALA A 158 -10.29 5.98 -9.13
CA ALA A 158 -11.00 6.22 -10.38
C ALA A 158 -12.40 5.55 -10.40
N GLY A 159 -12.59 4.46 -9.67
CA GLY A 159 -13.89 3.83 -9.41
C GLY A 159 -14.83 4.76 -8.66
N LEU A 160 -14.38 5.32 -7.53
CA LEU A 160 -15.13 6.33 -6.75
C LEU A 160 -15.53 7.54 -7.60
N ASP A 161 -14.60 8.07 -8.39
CA ASP A 161 -14.90 9.21 -9.28
C ASP A 161 -15.98 8.90 -10.32
N ARG A 162 -16.09 7.63 -10.76
CA ARG A 162 -17.18 7.20 -11.66
C ARG A 162 -18.52 7.14 -10.92
N LEU A 163 -18.54 6.66 -9.69
CA LEU A 163 -19.74 6.59 -8.85
C LEU A 163 -20.29 7.99 -8.56
N GLU A 164 -19.46 8.92 -8.07
CA GLU A 164 -19.89 10.30 -7.78
C GLU A 164 -20.49 10.97 -9.03
N ARG A 165 -19.89 10.76 -10.22
CA ARG A 165 -20.43 11.30 -11.48
C ARG A 165 -21.75 10.67 -11.91
N SER A 166 -21.99 9.41 -11.54
CA SER A 166 -23.23 8.70 -11.88
C SER A 166 -24.40 9.14 -11.00
N GLU A 167 -24.15 9.39 -9.71
CA GLU A 167 -25.15 9.92 -8.77
C GLU A 167 -25.61 11.33 -9.17
N VAL A 168 -24.68 12.19 -9.59
CA VAL A 168 -24.98 13.56 -10.07
C VAL A 168 -25.81 13.56 -11.36
N ARG A 169 -25.74 12.51 -12.19
CA ARG A 169 -26.52 12.40 -13.44
C ARG A 169 -27.90 11.77 -13.25
N GLY A 170 -28.14 11.14 -12.10
CA GLY A 170 -29.42 10.49 -11.76
C GLY A 170 -30.36 11.36 -10.93
N ALA A 171 -29.90 12.53 -10.46
CA ALA A 171 -30.66 13.53 -9.71
C ALA A 171 -31.08 14.70 -10.61
#